data_AF-A0A662URF2-F1
#
_entry.id   AF-A0A662URF2-F1
#
_cell.length_a   1.000
_cell.length_b   1.000
_cell.length_c   1.000
_cell.angle_alpha   90.00
_cell.angle_beta   90.00
_cell.angle_gamma   90.00
#
_symmetry.space_group_name_H-M   'P 1'
#
loop_
_entity.id
_entity.type
_entity.pdbx_description
1 polymer ?
#
loop_
_entity_poly.entity_id
_entity_poly.type
_entity_poly.pdbx_seq_one_letter_code
_entity_poly.pdbx_strand_id
1 'polypeptide(L)'
;MSYEILMPEKIRSLSISEAYEYIEAIQSFPGRWPSIIITLPAEGRRGDVEGITPLPTTHGALCFPELYLSEDALFSVLSEHMRKADVKGVLRALDRGLPLHKVIPPRLLEEVDRRIRDVIAGLIFEVFIPLRKMPEGLNGLEGLGIADSIETFRSVVFPVEPTAVRRALDESYYVGEYLEKLEALFDEVEEMELDILIARGYMKAQNTLLDLEARIEALVERIPALRKALMFTRAICSSP
;
A
#
# COMPACT_ATOMS: atom_id res chain seq x y z
N MET A 1 10.61 -18.72 -0.53
CA MET A 1 9.54 -17.74 -0.76
C MET A 1 9.51 -17.45 -2.24
N SER A 2 8.36 -17.61 -2.89
CA SER A 2 8.16 -17.27 -4.31
C SER A 2 7.57 -15.85 -4.48
N TYR A 3 6.80 -15.40 -3.50
CA TYR A 3 6.32 -14.04 -3.32
C TYR A 3 7.40 -13.17 -2.68
N GLU A 4 7.64 -12.02 -3.29
CA GLU A 4 8.62 -11.04 -2.81
C GLU A 4 8.17 -9.66 -3.25
N ILE A 5 8.22 -8.69 -2.33
CA ILE A 5 8.14 -7.27 -2.62
C ILE A 5 9.49 -6.88 -3.23
N LEU A 6 9.48 -6.28 -4.41
CA LEU A 6 10.71 -6.04 -5.18
C LEU A 6 11.42 -4.78 -4.68
N MET A 7 11.94 -4.89 -3.45
CA MET A 7 12.70 -3.89 -2.72
C MET A 7 13.95 -4.52 -2.09
N PRO A 8 14.97 -3.71 -1.73
CA PRO A 8 16.15 -4.21 -1.05
C PRO A 8 15.77 -4.94 0.24
N GLU A 9 16.34 -6.12 0.46
CA GLU A 9 16.05 -6.96 1.64
C GLU A 9 16.24 -6.21 2.96
N LYS A 10 17.23 -5.31 3.02
CA LYS A 10 17.47 -4.44 4.18
C LYS A 10 16.26 -3.59 4.57
N ILE A 11 15.47 -3.15 3.59
CA ILE A 11 14.22 -2.39 3.85
C ILE A 11 13.11 -3.38 4.21
N ARG A 12 13.03 -4.53 3.51
CA ARG A 12 11.99 -5.54 3.76
C ARG A 12 12.07 -6.15 5.16
N SER A 13 13.27 -6.23 5.74
CA SER A 13 13.50 -6.70 7.10
C SER A 13 13.15 -5.69 8.19
N LEU A 14 12.92 -4.42 7.85
CA LEU A 14 12.49 -3.41 8.81
C LEU A 14 11.03 -3.66 9.23
N SER A 15 10.68 -3.22 10.43
CA SER A 15 9.28 -3.10 10.81
C SER A 15 8.56 -2.09 9.90
N ILE A 16 7.24 -2.21 9.76
CA ILE A 16 6.43 -1.30 8.95
C ILE A 16 6.64 0.16 9.38
N SER A 17 6.70 0.43 10.69
CA SER A 17 6.96 1.79 11.18
C SER A 17 8.33 2.32 10.77
N GLU A 18 9.37 1.49 10.77
CA GLU A 18 10.72 1.85 10.32
C GLU A 18 10.82 1.99 8.80
N ALA A 19 10.07 1.19 8.05
CA ALA A 19 10.04 1.20 6.59
C ALA A 19 9.14 2.31 6.01
N TYR A 20 8.32 2.97 6.84
CA TYR A 20 7.26 3.89 6.40
C TYR A 20 7.74 4.97 5.43
N GLU A 21 8.89 5.59 5.68
CA GLU A 21 9.43 6.63 4.79
C GLU A 21 9.73 6.11 3.37
N TYR A 22 10.15 4.84 3.24
CA TYR A 22 10.37 4.21 1.94
C TYR A 22 9.05 3.84 1.25
N ILE A 23 8.08 3.37 2.04
CA ILE A 23 6.72 3.06 1.58
C ILE A 23 6.08 4.34 1.02
N GLU A 24 6.12 5.42 1.80
CA GLU A 24 5.59 6.73 1.43
C GLU A 24 6.32 7.26 0.19
N ALA A 25 7.66 7.26 0.17
CA ALA A 25 8.41 7.73 -1.00
C ALA A 25 8.04 7.02 -2.31
N ILE A 26 7.69 5.73 -2.26
CA ILE A 26 7.19 5.00 -3.42
C ILE A 26 5.73 5.38 -3.70
N GLN A 27 4.85 5.36 -2.70
CA GLN A 27 3.42 5.60 -2.89
C GLN A 27 3.07 7.02 -3.33
N SER A 28 3.80 8.04 -2.88
CA SER A 28 3.62 9.43 -3.31
C SER A 28 4.34 9.76 -4.62
N PHE A 29 5.06 8.81 -5.23
CA PHE A 29 5.70 9.04 -6.52
C PHE A 29 4.63 9.33 -7.59
N PRO A 30 4.68 10.48 -8.28
CA PRO A 30 3.65 10.91 -9.23
C PRO A 30 3.84 10.23 -10.60
N GLY A 31 3.94 8.90 -10.57
CA GLY A 31 4.30 8.11 -11.72
C GLY A 31 3.19 8.07 -12.77
N ARG A 32 3.57 8.16 -14.05
CA ARG A 32 2.66 8.03 -15.19
C ARG A 32 2.50 6.57 -15.57
N TRP A 33 1.77 5.84 -14.74
CA TRP A 33 1.52 4.43 -15.02
C TRP A 33 0.46 4.25 -16.13
N PRO A 34 0.60 3.22 -16.97
CA PRO A 34 -0.26 3.03 -18.13
C PRO A 34 -1.69 2.55 -17.79
N SER A 35 -1.97 2.22 -16.52
CA SER A 35 -3.30 1.85 -16.05
C SER A 35 -3.67 2.50 -14.72
N ILE A 36 -4.97 2.70 -14.50
CA ILE A 36 -5.53 3.26 -13.27
C ILE A 36 -6.54 2.26 -12.70
N ILE A 37 -6.35 1.86 -11.44
CA ILE A 37 -7.25 0.93 -10.75
C ILE A 37 -8.10 1.68 -9.72
N ILE A 38 -9.41 1.58 -9.90
CA ILE A 38 -10.44 2.21 -9.07
C ILE A 38 -11.33 1.11 -8.48
N THR A 39 -11.32 0.94 -7.16
CA THR A 39 -12.16 -0.04 -6.44
C THR A 39 -13.26 0.63 -5.62
N LEU A 40 -13.43 1.95 -5.77
CA LEU A 40 -14.41 2.73 -5.04
C LEU A 40 -15.83 2.48 -5.59
N PRO A 41 -16.86 2.42 -4.72
CA PRO A 41 -18.25 2.35 -5.17
C PRO A 41 -18.59 3.53 -6.09
N ALA A 42 -19.25 3.26 -7.21
CA ALA A 42 -19.63 4.29 -8.19
C ALA A 42 -20.59 5.36 -7.59
N GLU A 43 -21.37 4.97 -6.58
CA GLU A 43 -22.31 5.81 -5.86
C GLU A 43 -21.67 6.34 -4.58
N GLY A 44 -21.44 7.66 -4.49
CA GLY A 44 -20.90 8.28 -3.27
C GLY A 44 -19.66 9.15 -3.45
N ARG A 45 -19.26 9.48 -4.69
CA ARG A 45 -18.17 10.45 -4.97
C ARG A 45 -18.45 11.80 -4.31
N ARG A 46 -17.97 11.97 -3.09
CA ARG A 46 -17.90 13.22 -2.34
C ARG A 46 -16.57 13.24 -1.61
N GLY A 47 -15.51 13.58 -2.33
CA GLY A 47 -14.16 13.70 -1.77
C GLY A 47 -13.13 13.86 -2.87
N ASP A 48 -11.95 14.36 -2.50
CA ASP A 48 -10.78 14.37 -3.35
C ASP A 48 -10.30 12.92 -3.57
N VAL A 49 -9.87 12.62 -4.80
CA VAL A 49 -9.31 11.32 -5.16
C VAL A 49 -7.81 11.51 -5.32
N GLU A 50 -7.05 10.70 -4.58
CA GLU A 50 -5.60 10.68 -4.62
C GLU A 50 -5.12 9.40 -5.32
N GLY A 51 -4.06 9.52 -6.11
CA GLY A 51 -3.42 8.39 -6.76
C GLY A 51 -2.19 7.97 -5.99
N ILE A 52 -2.12 6.70 -5.56
CA ILE A 52 -0.91 6.12 -4.98
C ILE A 52 -0.25 5.16 -5.96
N THR A 53 1.07 5.13 -5.95
CA THR A 53 1.91 4.20 -6.72
C THR A 53 2.15 2.92 -5.91
N PRO A 54 1.82 1.71 -6.41
CA PRO A 54 2.04 0.48 -5.68
C PRO A 54 3.53 0.14 -5.59
N LEU A 55 3.87 -0.69 -4.61
CA LEU A 55 5.14 -1.40 -4.57
C LEU A 55 5.04 -2.60 -5.53
N PRO A 56 5.98 -2.79 -6.46
CA PRO A 56 5.97 -3.95 -7.34
C PRO A 56 6.34 -5.22 -6.57
N THR A 57 5.74 -6.35 -6.95
CA THR A 57 6.00 -7.65 -6.32
C THR A 57 6.21 -8.73 -7.39
N THR A 58 6.68 -9.91 -7.00
CA THR A 58 6.84 -11.03 -7.95
C THR A 58 5.51 -11.55 -8.50
N HIS A 59 4.39 -11.30 -7.81
CA HIS A 59 3.04 -11.73 -8.20
C HIS A 59 2.05 -10.57 -8.13
N GLY A 60 2.43 -9.43 -8.71
CA GLY A 60 1.57 -8.28 -8.94
C GLY A 60 2.06 -7.04 -8.23
N ALA A 61 1.20 -6.38 -7.45
CA ALA A 61 1.53 -5.13 -6.77
C ALA A 61 0.92 -5.06 -5.36
N LEU A 62 1.49 -4.21 -4.51
CA LEU A 62 1.09 -4.01 -3.12
C LEU A 62 0.91 -2.53 -2.81
N CYS A 63 -0.21 -2.14 -2.22
CA CYS A 63 -0.47 -0.78 -1.75
C CYS A 63 -0.74 -0.77 -0.25
N PHE A 64 -0.46 0.37 0.40
CA PHE A 64 -0.90 0.65 1.76
C PHE A 64 -1.81 1.89 1.76
N PRO A 65 -3.12 1.74 1.50
CA PRO A 65 -4.00 2.89 1.30
C PRO A 65 -4.33 3.65 2.59
N GLU A 66 -4.18 3.03 3.77
CA GLU A 66 -4.63 3.62 5.03
C GLU A 66 -3.67 3.32 6.18
N LEU A 67 -3.39 4.35 6.96
CA LEU A 67 -2.50 4.34 8.11
C LEU A 67 -3.28 4.54 9.41
N TYR A 68 -3.04 3.69 10.40
CA TYR A 68 -3.64 3.78 11.73
C TYR A 68 -2.62 4.30 12.73
N LEU A 69 -2.98 5.37 13.42
CA LEU A 69 -2.15 6.01 14.44
C LEU A 69 -2.53 5.52 15.84
N SER A 70 -1.53 5.37 16.72
CA SER A 70 -1.70 5.11 18.14
C SER A 70 -2.23 6.36 18.82
N GLU A 71 -3.43 6.29 19.39
CA GLU A 71 -4.03 7.41 20.11
C GLU A 71 -3.14 7.90 21.25
N ASP A 72 -2.53 7.00 22.01
CA ASP A 72 -1.65 7.34 23.14
C ASP A 72 -0.36 8.02 22.67
N ALA A 73 0.24 7.52 21.58
CA ALA A 73 1.45 8.12 21.01
C ALA A 73 1.14 9.50 20.41
N LEU A 74 0.06 9.61 19.63
CA LEU A 74 -0.40 10.87 19.06
C LEU A 74 -0.76 11.89 20.15
N PHE A 75 -1.45 11.45 21.20
CA PHE A 75 -1.76 12.29 22.36
C PHE A 75 -0.48 12.85 22.99
N SER A 76 0.55 12.01 23.13
CA SER A 76 1.83 12.39 23.72
C SER A 76 2.53 13.46 22.88
N VAL A 77 2.66 13.24 21.57
CA VAL A 77 3.27 14.22 20.63
C VAL A 77 2.52 15.56 20.64
N LEU A 78 1.19 15.54 20.56
CA LEU A 78 0.39 16.76 20.53
C LEU A 78 0.40 17.50 21.86
N SER A 79 0.46 16.78 23.00
CA SER A 79 0.48 17.38 24.34
C SER A 79 1.78 18.14 24.66
N GLU A 80 2.85 17.91 23.90
CA GLU A 80 4.08 18.70 24.00
C GLU A 80 3.88 20.14 23.50
N HIS A 81 2.88 20.36 22.63
CA HIS A 81 2.66 21.63 21.93
C HIS A 81 1.29 22.27 22.17
N MET A 82 0.35 21.52 22.77
CA MET A 82 -1.03 21.94 22.99
C MET A 82 -1.48 21.61 24.41
N ARG A 83 -2.50 22.32 24.91
CA ARG A 83 -3.11 21.96 26.20
C ARG A 83 -3.86 20.64 26.06
N LYS A 84 -3.82 19.79 27.10
CA LYS A 84 -4.48 18.47 27.10
C LYS A 84 -5.97 18.50 26.69
N ALA A 85 -6.69 19.57 27.02
CA ALA A 85 -8.09 19.73 26.63
C ALA A 85 -8.25 19.88 25.11
N ASP A 86 -7.34 20.61 24.46
CA ASP A 86 -7.31 20.85 23.02
C ASP A 86 -6.94 19.54 22.28
N VAL A 87 -5.95 18.78 22.79
CA VAL A 87 -5.58 17.46 22.25
C VAL A 87 -6.76 16.48 22.32
N LYS A 88 -7.50 16.43 23.43
CA LYS A 88 -8.73 15.63 23.53
C LYS A 88 -9.83 16.11 22.56
N GLY A 89 -9.79 17.37 22.14
CA GLY A 89 -10.65 17.89 21.08
C GLY A 89 -10.25 17.32 19.72
N VAL A 90 -8.95 17.34 19.41
CA VAL A 90 -8.39 16.74 18.19
C VAL A 90 -8.71 15.25 18.09
N LEU A 91 -8.42 14.45 19.12
CA LEU A 91 -8.70 13.01 19.09
C LEU A 91 -10.18 12.69 18.87
N ARG A 92 -11.10 13.45 19.50
CA ARG A 92 -12.54 13.30 19.26
C ARG A 92 -12.97 13.72 17.86
N ALA A 93 -12.23 14.60 17.20
CA ALA A 93 -12.48 14.96 15.81
C ALA A 93 -12.01 13.84 14.87
N LEU A 94 -10.84 13.25 15.14
CA LEU A 94 -10.32 12.09 14.40
C LEU A 94 -11.24 10.87 14.51
N ASP A 95 -11.75 10.56 15.71
CA ASP A 95 -12.72 9.47 15.95
C ASP A 95 -14.03 9.65 15.16
N ARG A 96 -14.34 10.89 14.75
CA ARG A 96 -15.48 11.20 13.87
C ARG A 96 -15.15 11.13 12.38
N GLY A 97 -13.94 10.71 12.02
CA GLY A 97 -13.47 10.56 10.65
C GLY A 97 -12.78 11.79 10.06
N LEU A 98 -12.65 12.90 10.81
CA LEU A 98 -11.98 14.09 10.28
C LEU A 98 -10.48 13.83 10.09
N PRO A 99 -9.90 14.17 8.94
CA PRO A 99 -8.49 13.92 8.68
C PRO A 99 -7.58 14.84 9.51
N LEU A 100 -6.40 14.32 9.88
CA LEU A 100 -5.46 14.98 10.78
C LEU A 100 -5.08 16.39 10.32
N HIS A 101 -4.74 16.57 9.04
CA HIS A 101 -4.35 17.87 8.48
C HIS A 101 -5.46 18.94 8.54
N LYS A 102 -6.74 18.57 8.72
CA LYS A 102 -7.85 19.52 8.90
C LYS A 102 -8.06 19.93 10.36
N VAL A 103 -7.56 19.14 11.32
CA VAL A 103 -7.84 19.33 12.76
C VAL A 103 -6.64 19.88 13.54
N ILE A 104 -5.45 19.86 12.97
CA ILE A 104 -4.25 20.49 13.55
C ILE A 104 -3.59 21.47 12.57
N PRO A 105 -2.87 22.50 13.05
CA PRO A 105 -2.09 23.39 12.19
C PRO A 105 -0.94 22.68 11.48
N PRO A 106 -0.51 23.14 10.28
CA PRO A 106 0.57 22.51 9.51
C PRO A 106 1.88 22.31 10.30
N ARG A 107 2.25 23.26 11.16
CA ARG A 107 3.45 23.12 12.01
C ARG A 107 3.39 21.91 12.94
N LEU A 108 2.21 21.57 13.46
CA LEU A 108 2.06 20.39 14.32
C LEU A 108 1.99 19.11 13.51
N LEU A 109 1.50 19.17 12.27
CA LEU A 109 1.56 18.05 11.35
C LEU A 109 3.02 17.66 11.07
N GLU A 110 3.88 18.66 10.81
CA GLU A 110 5.32 18.43 10.65
C GLU A 110 5.96 17.75 11.87
N GLU A 111 5.55 18.11 13.10
CA GLU A 111 6.06 17.45 14.31
C GLU A 111 5.57 16.00 14.45
N VAL A 112 4.35 15.70 14.00
CA VAL A 112 3.83 14.33 13.93
C VAL A 112 4.60 13.54 12.87
N ASP A 113 4.83 14.11 11.68
CA ASP A 113 5.55 13.47 10.59
C ASP A 113 6.99 13.11 10.98
N ARG A 114 7.68 14.00 11.71
CA ARG A 114 9.03 13.71 12.24
C ARG A 114 9.08 12.53 13.21
N ARG A 115 7.97 12.25 13.88
CA ARG A 115 7.82 11.16 14.85
C ARG A 115 6.91 10.06 14.35
N ILE A 116 6.64 10.01 13.05
CA ILE A 116 5.60 9.13 12.50
C ILE A 116 5.87 7.67 12.85
N ARG A 117 7.14 7.25 12.86
CA ARG A 117 7.58 5.91 13.24
C ARG A 117 7.14 5.51 14.66
N ASP A 118 7.05 6.46 15.58
CA ASP A 118 6.60 6.23 16.97
C ASP A 118 5.07 6.21 17.10
N VAL A 119 4.37 6.81 16.11
CA VAL A 119 2.93 7.07 16.17
C VAL A 119 2.15 6.03 15.37
N ILE A 120 2.75 5.38 14.37
CA ILE A 120 2.07 4.35 13.58
C ILE A 120 1.77 3.12 14.46
N ALA A 121 0.48 2.74 14.52
CA ALA A 121 0.01 1.52 15.17
C ALA A 121 -0.17 0.35 14.18
N GLY A 122 -0.50 0.65 12.93
CA GLY A 122 -0.64 -0.32 11.86
C GLY A 122 -1.12 0.30 10.56
N LEU A 123 -1.42 -0.53 9.59
CA LEU A 123 -1.89 -0.11 8.28
C LEU A 123 -2.82 -1.14 7.65
N ILE A 124 -3.59 -0.69 6.65
CA ILE A 124 -4.27 -1.58 5.71
C ILE A 124 -3.36 -1.80 4.53
N PHE A 125 -3.28 -3.03 4.07
CA PHE A 125 -2.64 -3.39 2.81
C PHE A 125 -3.66 -3.87 1.79
N GLU A 126 -3.40 -3.62 0.52
CA GLU A 126 -4.10 -4.20 -0.63
C GLU A 126 -3.08 -4.86 -1.55
N VAL A 127 -3.20 -6.18 -1.77
CA VAL A 127 -2.38 -6.89 -2.77
C VAL A 127 -3.22 -7.19 -4.00
N PHE A 128 -2.65 -6.89 -5.18
CA PHE A 128 -3.26 -7.09 -6.49
C PHE A 128 -2.49 -8.21 -7.20
N ILE A 129 -3.12 -9.36 -7.38
CA ILE A 129 -2.49 -10.57 -7.89
C ILE A 129 -3.09 -10.92 -9.27
N PRO A 130 -2.32 -10.87 -10.36
CA PRO A 130 -2.80 -11.34 -11.65
C PRO A 130 -2.97 -12.85 -11.65
N LEU A 131 -4.05 -13.34 -12.26
CA LEU A 131 -4.43 -14.75 -12.28
C LEU A 131 -4.31 -15.34 -13.68
N ARG A 132 -3.92 -16.61 -13.78
CA ARG A 132 -3.97 -17.39 -15.04
C ARG A 132 -5.40 -17.69 -15.47
N LYS A 133 -6.29 -17.84 -14.49
CA LYS A 133 -7.72 -18.12 -14.64
C LYS A 133 -8.42 -17.79 -13.33
N MET A 134 -9.71 -17.45 -13.39
CA MET A 134 -10.51 -17.30 -12.18
C MET A 134 -10.54 -18.60 -11.35
N PRO A 135 -10.28 -18.54 -10.03
CA PRO A 135 -10.42 -19.69 -9.15
C PRO A 135 -11.89 -20.06 -8.95
N GLU A 136 -12.17 -21.35 -8.91
CA GLU A 136 -13.49 -21.88 -8.53
C GLU A 136 -13.63 -21.80 -7.01
N GLY A 137 -14.42 -20.84 -6.51
CA GLY A 137 -14.76 -20.71 -5.08
C GLY A 137 -13.77 -19.85 -4.26
N LEU A 138 -13.97 -18.53 -4.28
CA LEU A 138 -13.21 -17.57 -3.46
C LEU A 138 -13.51 -17.68 -1.95
N ASN A 139 -14.71 -18.13 -1.58
CA ASN A 139 -15.20 -18.18 -0.19
C ASN A 139 -14.32 -19.02 0.76
N GLY A 140 -13.53 -19.97 0.23
CA GLY A 140 -12.61 -20.78 1.03
C GLY A 140 -11.32 -20.03 1.42
N LEU A 141 -10.99 -18.94 0.73
CA LEU A 141 -9.76 -18.17 0.95
C LEU A 141 -9.91 -17.16 2.10
N GLU A 142 -11.10 -16.58 2.28
CA GLU A 142 -11.40 -15.63 3.37
C GLU A 142 -11.25 -16.29 4.76
N GLY A 143 -11.64 -17.57 4.88
CA GLY A 143 -11.55 -18.33 6.14
C GLY A 143 -10.11 -18.64 6.60
N LEU A 144 -9.09 -18.30 5.83
CA LEU A 144 -7.68 -18.56 6.16
C LEU A 144 -7.06 -17.49 7.07
N GLY A 145 -7.76 -16.37 7.31
CA GLY A 145 -7.22 -15.24 8.09
C GLY A 145 -6.07 -14.50 7.40
N ILE A 146 -5.83 -14.77 6.11
CA ILE A 146 -4.76 -14.16 5.32
C ILE A 146 -5.13 -12.75 4.87
N ALA A 147 -6.39 -12.53 4.54
CA ALA A 147 -6.98 -11.25 4.16
C ALA A 147 -8.37 -11.14 4.78
N ASP A 148 -8.78 -9.91 5.11
CA ASP A 148 -10.09 -9.59 5.67
C ASP A 148 -11.17 -9.50 4.58
N SER A 149 -10.79 -9.18 3.34
CA SER A 149 -11.67 -9.26 2.17
C SER A 149 -10.92 -9.70 0.92
N ILE A 150 -11.59 -10.45 0.05
CA ILE A 150 -11.06 -10.90 -1.24
C ILE A 150 -12.07 -10.60 -2.35
N GLU A 151 -11.62 -9.92 -3.39
CA GLU A 151 -12.41 -9.58 -4.57
C GLU A 151 -11.67 -9.98 -5.84
N THR A 152 -12.41 -10.13 -6.94
CA THR A 152 -11.82 -10.33 -8.26
C THR A 152 -12.48 -9.45 -9.29
N PHE A 153 -11.70 -8.93 -10.21
CA PHE A 153 -12.19 -8.14 -11.34
C PHE A 153 -11.33 -8.43 -12.58
N ARG A 154 -11.83 -8.06 -13.75
CA ARG A 154 -11.08 -8.15 -15.00
C ARG A 154 -10.61 -6.76 -15.41
N SER A 155 -9.38 -6.65 -15.88
CA SER A 155 -8.80 -5.38 -16.30
C SER A 155 -7.71 -5.56 -17.33
N VAL A 156 -7.47 -4.50 -18.10
CA VAL A 156 -6.31 -4.37 -18.98
C VAL A 156 -5.14 -3.88 -18.13
N VAL A 157 -4.06 -4.66 -18.10
CA VAL A 157 -2.86 -4.39 -17.31
C VAL A 157 -1.61 -4.56 -18.15
N PHE A 158 -0.47 -4.13 -17.62
CA PHE A 158 0.83 -4.10 -18.31
C PHE A 158 1.82 -5.01 -17.54
N PRO A 159 1.75 -6.35 -17.70
CA PRO A 159 2.44 -7.28 -16.82
C PRO A 159 3.92 -7.44 -17.19
N VAL A 160 4.81 -7.13 -16.24
CA VAL A 160 6.26 -7.20 -16.42
C VAL A 160 6.84 -8.44 -15.75
N GLU A 161 7.91 -9.01 -16.34
CA GLU A 161 8.67 -10.09 -15.68
C GLU A 161 9.37 -9.58 -14.42
N PRO A 162 9.19 -10.22 -13.24
CA PRO A 162 9.83 -9.77 -12.01
C PRO A 162 11.36 -9.68 -12.06
N THR A 163 12.00 -10.45 -12.95
CA THR A 163 13.46 -10.36 -13.18
C THR A 163 13.89 -9.04 -13.82
N ALA A 164 13.04 -8.43 -14.67
CA ALA A 164 13.33 -7.12 -15.25
C ALA A 164 13.21 -6.01 -14.19
N VAL A 165 12.18 -6.08 -13.35
CA VAL A 165 12.00 -5.17 -12.20
C VAL A 165 13.17 -5.30 -11.22
N ARG A 166 13.63 -6.53 -10.93
CA ARG A 166 14.81 -6.74 -10.09
C ARG A 166 16.08 -6.13 -10.68
N ARG A 167 16.29 -6.27 -11.99
CA ARG A 167 17.43 -5.63 -12.66
C ARG A 167 17.37 -4.11 -12.52
N ALA A 168 16.20 -3.50 -12.73
CA ALA A 168 16.00 -2.07 -12.51
C ALA A 168 16.33 -1.65 -11.07
N LEU A 169 15.96 -2.48 -10.08
CA LEU A 169 16.31 -2.25 -8.68
C LEU A 169 17.83 -2.34 -8.44
N ASP A 170 18.47 -3.40 -8.92
CA ASP A 170 19.90 -3.65 -8.72
C ASP A 170 20.79 -2.58 -9.38
N GLU A 171 20.32 -2.00 -10.49
CA GLU A 171 21.03 -0.95 -11.23
C GLU A 171 20.81 0.46 -10.66
N SER A 172 19.92 0.65 -9.69
CA SER A 172 19.55 1.97 -9.16
C SER A 172 20.21 2.29 -7.82
N TYR A 173 20.70 3.52 -7.70
CA TYR A 173 21.36 4.00 -6.48
C TYR A 173 20.39 4.63 -5.48
N TYR A 174 19.28 5.18 -5.96
CA TYR A 174 18.26 5.85 -5.16
C TYR A 174 16.85 5.43 -5.58
N VAL A 175 15.88 5.59 -4.68
CA VAL A 175 14.47 5.22 -4.92
C VAL A 175 13.87 5.93 -6.15
N GLY A 176 14.18 7.22 -6.35
CA GLY A 176 13.71 7.96 -7.53
C GLY A 176 14.19 7.37 -8.86
N GLU A 177 15.48 7.02 -8.96
CA GLU A 177 16.04 6.38 -10.15
C GLU A 177 15.41 5.01 -10.40
N TYR A 178 15.13 4.24 -9.34
CA TYR A 178 14.40 2.99 -9.45
C TYR A 178 13.00 3.20 -10.05
N LEU A 179 12.25 4.17 -9.54
CA LEU A 179 10.88 4.46 -10.00
C LEU A 179 10.85 4.96 -11.45
N GLU A 180 11.78 5.82 -11.86
CA GLU A 180 11.92 6.27 -13.26
C GLU A 180 12.21 5.09 -14.21
N LYS A 181 13.06 4.15 -13.80
CA LYS A 181 13.30 2.92 -14.59
C LYS A 181 12.07 2.03 -14.66
N LEU A 182 11.26 1.97 -13.60
CA LEU A 182 9.99 1.25 -13.64
C LEU A 182 9.02 1.90 -14.62
N GLU A 183 8.87 3.23 -14.63
CA GLU A 183 8.01 3.90 -15.61
C GLU A 183 8.37 3.50 -17.04
N ALA A 184 9.65 3.66 -17.41
CA ALA A 184 10.12 3.27 -18.74
C ALA A 184 9.87 1.78 -19.04
N LEU A 185 10.11 0.91 -18.06
CA LEU A 185 9.92 -0.53 -18.21
C LEU A 185 8.45 -0.90 -18.45
N PHE A 186 7.50 -0.25 -17.77
CA PHE A 186 6.08 -0.53 -17.90
C PHE A 186 5.44 0.14 -19.12
N ASP A 187 5.99 1.25 -19.60
CA ASP A 187 5.54 1.94 -20.83
C ASP A 187 5.84 1.16 -22.12
N GLU A 188 6.84 0.28 -22.11
CA GLU A 188 7.26 -0.50 -23.28
C GLU A 188 6.54 -1.84 -23.44
N VAL A 189 5.69 -2.22 -22.48
CA VAL A 189 5.10 -3.56 -22.40
C VAL A 189 3.74 -3.60 -23.09
N GLU A 190 3.44 -4.74 -23.74
CA GLU A 190 2.12 -4.97 -24.32
C GLU A 190 1.05 -5.10 -23.25
N GLU A 191 -0.10 -4.45 -23.49
CA GLU A 191 -1.27 -4.58 -22.64
C GLU A 191 -1.86 -6.00 -22.72
N MET A 192 -2.40 -6.48 -21.61
CA MET A 192 -3.04 -7.78 -21.51
C MET A 192 -4.28 -7.68 -20.65
N GLU A 193 -5.39 -8.24 -21.12
CA GLU A 193 -6.58 -8.41 -20.30
C GLU A 193 -6.40 -9.62 -19.36
N LEU A 194 -6.44 -9.39 -18.05
CA LEU A 194 -6.25 -10.40 -17.02
C LEU A 194 -7.34 -10.31 -15.94
N ASP A 195 -7.64 -11.45 -15.33
CA ASP A 195 -8.36 -11.49 -14.07
C ASP A 195 -7.38 -11.12 -12.94
N ILE A 196 -7.75 -10.18 -12.09
CA ILE A 196 -6.97 -9.68 -10.96
C ILE A 196 -7.71 -10.02 -9.67
N LEU A 197 -7.02 -10.64 -8.73
CA LEU A 197 -7.48 -10.80 -7.35
C LEU A 197 -6.98 -9.64 -6.50
N ILE A 198 -7.87 -9.04 -5.70
CA ILE A 198 -7.51 -8.10 -4.65
C ILE A 198 -7.70 -8.80 -3.31
N ALA A 199 -6.67 -8.81 -2.49
CA ALA A 199 -6.77 -9.22 -1.09
C ALA A 199 -6.46 -8.00 -0.21
N ARG A 200 -7.36 -7.67 0.70
CA ARG A 200 -7.17 -6.56 1.66
C ARG A 200 -7.02 -7.11 3.06
N GLY A 201 -6.11 -6.54 3.83
CA GLY A 201 -6.00 -6.94 5.23
C GLY A 201 -5.30 -5.90 6.09
N TYR A 202 -5.35 -6.13 7.40
CA TYR A 202 -4.65 -5.30 8.37
C TYR A 202 -3.30 -5.90 8.80
N MET A 203 -2.31 -5.05 9.03
CA MET A 203 -1.02 -5.41 9.63
C MET A 203 -0.62 -4.41 10.72
N LYS A 204 -0.03 -4.92 11.80
CA LYS A 204 0.49 -4.08 12.89
C LYS A 204 1.85 -3.48 12.53
N ALA A 205 2.13 -2.29 13.05
CA ALA A 205 3.34 -1.53 12.73
C ALA A 205 4.65 -2.26 13.08
N GLN A 206 4.64 -3.09 14.12
CA GLN A 206 5.82 -3.85 14.54
C GLN A 206 6.14 -5.07 13.66
N ASN A 207 5.22 -5.48 12.78
CA ASN A 207 5.50 -6.52 11.81
C ASN A 207 6.44 -6.00 10.73
N THR A 208 7.16 -6.90 10.08
CA THR A 208 8.05 -6.58 8.96
C THR A 208 7.36 -6.76 7.61
N LEU A 209 7.92 -6.18 6.55
CA LEU A 209 7.46 -6.50 5.19
C LEU A 209 7.70 -7.98 4.84
N LEU A 210 8.73 -8.62 5.41
CA LEU A 210 8.92 -10.08 5.29
C LEU A 210 7.78 -10.89 5.93
N ASP A 211 7.23 -10.43 7.06
CA ASP A 211 6.06 -11.06 7.67
C ASP A 211 4.84 -10.97 6.72
N LEU A 212 4.70 -9.84 6.02
CA LEU A 212 3.65 -9.64 5.03
C LEU A 212 3.84 -10.54 3.81
N GLU A 213 5.07 -10.65 3.31
CA GLU A 213 5.39 -11.58 2.22
C GLU A 213 5.04 -13.02 2.58
N ALA A 214 5.40 -13.48 3.78
CA ALA A 214 5.07 -14.82 4.24
C ALA A 214 3.55 -15.04 4.34
N ARG A 215 2.81 -14.03 4.78
CA ARG A 215 1.34 -14.05 4.84
C ARG A 215 0.73 -14.15 3.44
N ILE A 216 1.22 -13.37 2.48
CA ILE A 216 0.71 -13.34 1.10
C ILE A 216 1.16 -14.58 0.32
N GLU A 217 2.35 -15.12 0.56
CA GLU A 217 2.82 -16.39 -0.03
C GLU A 217 1.79 -17.51 0.17
N ALA A 218 1.27 -17.62 1.39
CA ALA A 218 0.26 -18.63 1.72
C ALA A 218 -1.05 -18.48 0.90
N LEU A 219 -1.36 -17.27 0.42
CA LEU A 219 -2.46 -17.02 -0.51
C LEU A 219 -2.05 -17.41 -1.94
N VAL A 220 -0.88 -16.94 -2.39
CA VAL A 220 -0.34 -17.18 -3.74
C VAL A 220 -0.22 -18.68 -4.05
N GLU A 221 0.21 -19.50 -3.08
CA GLU A 221 0.33 -20.95 -3.23
C GLU A 221 -1.01 -21.68 -3.45
N ARG A 222 -2.14 -21.04 -3.11
CA ARG A 222 -3.49 -21.61 -3.18
C ARG A 222 -4.30 -21.14 -4.37
N ILE A 223 -3.79 -20.18 -5.14
CA ILE A 223 -4.47 -19.60 -6.29
C ILE A 223 -3.62 -19.75 -7.55
N PRO A 224 -4.21 -19.73 -8.74
CA PRO A 224 -3.47 -19.82 -10.00
C PRO A 224 -2.78 -18.48 -10.34
N ALA A 225 -1.93 -17.98 -9.44
CA ALA A 225 -1.24 -16.70 -9.60
C ALA A 225 -0.28 -16.70 -10.80
N LEU A 226 -0.21 -15.57 -11.48
CA LEU A 226 0.81 -15.27 -12.46
C LEU A 226 2.01 -14.62 -11.76
N ARG A 227 3.21 -15.11 -12.08
CA ARG A 227 4.46 -14.52 -11.63
C ARG A 227 4.82 -13.33 -12.52
N LYS A 228 4.08 -12.24 -12.36
CA LYS A 228 4.20 -10.99 -13.12
C LYS A 228 4.09 -9.83 -12.15
N ALA A 229 4.97 -8.84 -12.27
CA ALA A 229 4.85 -7.58 -11.56
C ALA A 229 3.83 -6.68 -12.25
N LEU A 230 3.13 -5.87 -11.47
CA LEU A 230 2.17 -4.88 -11.95
C LEU A 230 2.51 -3.51 -11.38
N MET A 231 2.30 -2.47 -12.18
CA MET A 231 2.33 -1.07 -11.76
C MET A 231 1.12 -0.35 -12.36
N PHE A 232 0.51 0.53 -11.59
CA PHE A 232 -0.72 1.26 -11.94
C PHE A 232 -0.89 2.42 -10.98
N THR A 233 -1.70 3.41 -11.33
CA THR A 233 -2.17 4.39 -10.34
C THR A 233 -3.36 3.82 -9.58
N ARG A 234 -3.23 3.62 -8.27
CA ARG A 234 -4.34 3.19 -7.41
C ARG A 234 -5.08 4.43 -6.90
N ALA A 235 -6.34 4.59 -7.31
CA ALA A 235 -7.14 5.74 -6.92
C ALA A 235 -7.84 5.53 -5.56
N ILE A 236 -7.39 6.20 -4.50
CA ILE A 236 -7.97 6.16 -3.17
C ILE A 236 -8.81 7.42 -2.89
N CYS A 237 -9.91 7.29 -2.16
CA CYS A 237 -10.63 8.46 -1.66
C CYS A 237 -9.96 8.93 -0.38
N SER A 238 -9.69 10.23 -0.27
CA SER A 238 -9.37 10.81 1.04
C SER A 238 -10.61 10.68 1.92
N SER A 239 -10.48 10.08 3.11
CA SER A 239 -11.58 9.97 4.06
C SER A 239 -12.20 11.36 4.33
N PRO A 240 -13.54 11.50 4.34
CA PRO A 240 -14.23 12.79 4.39
C PRO A 240 -13.92 13.66 5.62
#